data_AF-A0A358CVR7-F1
#
_entry.id   AF-A0A358CVR7-F1
#
_cell.length_a   1.000
_cell.length_b   1.000
_cell.length_c   1.000
_cell.angle_alpha   90.00
_cell.angle_beta   90.00
_cell.angle_gamma   90.00
#
_symmetry.space_group_name_H-M   'P 1'
#
loop_
_entity.id
_entity.type
_entity.pdbx_description
1 polymer ?
#
loop_
_entity_poly.entity_id
_entity_poly.type
_entity_poly.pdbx_seq_one_letter_code
_entity_poly.pdbx_strand_id
1 'polypeptide(L)'
;MSLLQAYLRNPKTQRVLSRKPGNKGFSLIELVVVVAVLAILSAIAIPSFTSINKKARASAATNTIATVVKDCAVKYANGESSPTFASVSLDGYSDFWSKTAAGTTNTTACLETGFFEAVATDTAVLPTFVYNIGTGAKTCSMTGSPTAAAAAAVGCKDFASGAGVW
;
A
#
# COMPACT_ATOMS: atom_id res chain seq x y z
N MET A 1 18.45 -9.93 70.06
CA MET A 1 18.65 -8.73 69.20
C MET A 1 19.64 -9.08 68.11
N SER A 2 19.24 -8.94 66.85
CA SER A 2 19.94 -9.54 65.70
C SER A 2 21.23 -8.77 65.37
N LEU A 3 22.37 -9.46 65.32
CA LEU A 3 23.66 -8.88 64.90
C LEU A 3 23.61 -8.28 63.48
N LEU A 4 22.68 -8.77 62.66
CA LEU A 4 22.39 -8.28 61.32
C LEU A 4 21.88 -6.83 61.34
N GLN A 5 21.01 -6.47 62.30
CA GLN A 5 20.53 -5.09 62.46
C GLN A 5 21.67 -4.13 62.86
N ALA A 6 22.67 -4.59 63.62
CA ALA A 6 23.82 -3.77 63.97
C ALA A 6 24.74 -3.52 62.76
N TYR A 7 24.90 -4.52 61.88
CA TYR A 7 25.73 -4.41 60.68
C TYR A 7 25.12 -3.48 59.61
N LEU A 8 23.79 -3.51 59.46
CA LEU A 8 23.06 -2.62 58.53
C LEU A 8 22.98 -1.15 59.00
N ARG A 9 23.20 -0.90 60.30
CA ARG A 9 23.18 0.46 60.88
C ARG A 9 24.55 1.15 60.85
N ASN A 10 25.59 0.51 60.32
CA ASN A 10 26.90 1.13 60.18
C ASN A 10 26.86 2.20 59.07
N PRO A 11 27.23 3.47 59.34
CA PRO A 11 27.19 4.53 58.34
C PRO A 11 28.10 4.25 57.13
N LYS A 12 29.12 3.39 57.27
CA LYS A 12 29.96 2.94 56.15
C LYS A 12 29.21 1.99 55.21
N THR A 13 28.41 1.06 55.75
CA THR A 13 27.64 0.10 54.93
C THR A 13 26.45 0.77 54.27
N GLN A 14 25.81 1.74 54.93
CA GLN A 14 24.74 2.56 54.33
C GLN A 14 25.21 3.36 53.11
N ARG A 15 26.43 3.92 53.10
CA ARG A 15 26.95 4.66 51.93
C ARG A 15 27.18 3.76 50.72
N VAL A 16 27.57 2.51 50.93
CA VAL A 16 27.79 1.55 49.85
C VAL A 16 26.46 1.07 49.29
N LEU A 17 25.46 0.81 50.14
CA LEU A 17 24.12 0.40 49.73
C LEU A 17 23.27 1.55 49.16
N SER A 18 23.56 2.81 49.54
CA SER A 18 22.85 4.00 49.06
C SER A 18 23.39 4.54 47.72
N ARG A 19 24.41 3.92 47.13
CA ARG A 19 24.81 4.24 45.75
C ARG A 19 23.71 3.76 44.81
N LYS A 20 22.75 4.63 44.51
CA LYS A 20 21.83 4.45 43.38
C LYS A 20 22.70 4.25 42.13
N PRO A 21 22.55 3.15 41.37
CA PRO A 21 23.29 3.00 40.12
C PRO A 21 23.02 4.25 39.28
N GLY A 22 24.08 4.97 38.92
CA GLY A 22 23.96 6.26 38.27
C GLY A 22 23.14 6.11 36.99
N ASN A 23 22.07 6.90 36.85
CA ASN A 23 21.33 7.00 35.61
C ASN A 23 22.30 7.54 34.55
N LYS A 24 22.86 6.65 33.74
CA LYS A 24 23.60 7.02 32.53
C LYS A 24 22.57 7.58 31.55
N GLY A 25 22.32 8.87 31.64
CA GLY A 25 21.48 9.60 30.69
C GLY A 25 22.16 9.58 29.32
N PHE A 26 21.34 9.55 28.27
CA PHE A 26 21.78 9.69 26.89
C PHE A 26 22.45 11.06 26.72
N SER A 27 23.65 11.07 26.11
CA SER A 27 24.38 12.31 25.90
C SER A 27 23.72 13.14 24.78
N LEU A 28 23.71 14.46 24.93
CA LEU A 28 23.16 15.34 23.88
C LEU A 28 23.90 15.13 22.54
N ILE A 29 25.22 14.89 22.59
CA ILE A 29 26.01 14.59 21.40
C ILE A 29 25.65 13.23 20.77
N GLU A 30 25.26 12.22 21.58
CA GLU A 30 24.81 10.93 21.06
C GLU A 30 23.54 11.11 20.24
N LEU A 31 22.61 11.96 20.70
CA LEU A 31 21.40 12.26 19.95
C LEU A 31 21.68 13.01 18.64
N VAL A 32 22.59 13.99 18.68
CA VAL A 32 22.92 14.81 17.50
C VAL A 32 23.56 13.96 16.40
N VAL A 33 24.49 13.07 16.74
CA VAL A 33 25.13 12.20 15.74
C VAL A 33 24.12 11.21 15.14
N VAL A 34 23.21 10.66 15.95
CA VAL A 34 22.18 9.72 15.47
C VAL A 34 21.24 10.39 14.47
N VAL A 35 20.73 11.58 14.78
CA VAL A 35 19.84 12.28 13.84
C VAL A 35 20.58 12.74 12.58
N ALA A 36 21.88 13.08 12.68
CA ALA A 36 22.69 13.43 11.53
C ALA A 36 22.86 12.25 10.55
N VAL A 37 23.15 11.04 11.05
CA VAL A 37 23.26 9.85 10.20
C VAL A 37 21.90 9.45 9.62
N LEU A 38 20.82 9.52 10.41
CA LEU A 38 19.46 9.25 9.91
C LEU A 38 19.02 10.24 8.83
N ALA A 39 19.44 11.51 8.90
CA ALA A 39 19.17 12.50 7.86
C ALA A 39 19.79 12.09 6.51
N ILE A 40 21.04 11.62 6.52
CA ILE A 40 21.73 11.18 5.29
C ILE A 40 21.06 9.93 4.70
N LEU A 41 20.74 8.93 5.54
CA LEU A 41 20.10 7.70 5.07
C LEU A 41 18.68 7.95 4.55
N SER A 42 17.90 8.80 5.23
CA SER A 42 16.52 9.09 4.85
C SER A 42 16.42 9.82 3.50
N ALA A 43 17.37 10.70 3.18
CA ALA A 43 17.41 11.41 1.90
C ALA A 43 17.44 10.47 0.68
N ILE A 44 18.12 9.32 0.78
CA ILE A 44 18.20 8.33 -0.30
C ILE A 44 17.02 7.35 -0.23
N ALA A 45 16.60 6.97 0.98
CA ALA A 45 15.58 5.94 1.19
C ALA A 45 14.15 6.41 0.82
N ILE A 46 13.79 7.65 1.17
CA ILE A 46 12.44 8.19 0.97
C ILE A 46 11.98 8.13 -0.51
N PRO A 47 12.72 8.66 -1.50
CA PRO A 47 12.25 8.64 -2.88
C PRO A 47 12.06 7.21 -3.42
N SER A 48 12.98 6.29 -3.10
CA SER A 48 12.89 4.88 -3.50
C SER A 48 11.65 4.20 -2.90
N PHE A 49 11.40 4.37 -1.61
CA PHE A 49 10.27 3.77 -0.91
C PHE A 49 8.92 4.22 -1.49
N THR A 50 8.79 5.51 -1.85
CA THR A 50 7.54 6.00 -2.48
C THR A 50 7.25 5.33 -3.82
N SER A 51 8.27 5.06 -4.64
CA SER A 51 8.09 4.41 -5.94
C SER A 51 7.64 2.95 -5.82
N ILE A 52 8.21 2.21 -4.85
CA ILE A 52 7.86 0.81 -4.58
C ILE A 52 6.41 0.72 -4.09
N ASN A 53 6.01 1.61 -3.17
CA ASN A 53 4.63 1.65 -2.68
C ASN A 53 3.62 1.93 -3.79
N LYS A 54 3.93 2.87 -4.70
CA LYS A 54 3.06 3.15 -5.85
C LYS A 54 2.90 1.91 -6.75
N LYS A 55 4.01 1.24 -7.05
CA LYS A 55 3.99 0.00 -7.86
C LYS A 55 3.24 -1.15 -7.18
N ALA A 56 3.38 -1.30 -5.86
CA ALA A 56 2.68 -2.29 -5.08
C ALA A 56 1.15 -2.05 -5.10
N ARG A 57 0.72 -0.80 -4.89
CA ARG A 57 -0.70 -0.40 -4.98
C ARG A 57 -1.27 -0.62 -6.39
N ALA A 58 -0.53 -0.24 -7.42
CA ALA A 58 -0.94 -0.47 -8.80
C ALA A 58 -1.06 -1.96 -9.14
N SER A 59 -0.07 -2.77 -8.72
CA SER A 59 -0.13 -4.24 -8.86
C SER A 59 -1.35 -4.82 -8.16
N ALA A 60 -1.63 -4.39 -6.93
CA ALA A 60 -2.82 -4.82 -6.19
C ALA A 60 -4.11 -4.52 -6.96
N ALA A 61 -4.27 -3.31 -7.51
CA ALA A 61 -5.43 -2.95 -8.31
C ALA A 61 -5.59 -3.85 -9.56
N THR A 62 -4.51 -4.09 -10.31
CA THR A 62 -4.56 -4.97 -11.49
C THR A 62 -4.89 -6.42 -11.15
N ASN A 63 -4.35 -6.93 -10.04
CA ASN A 63 -4.64 -8.29 -9.57
C ASN A 63 -6.07 -8.43 -9.09
N THR A 64 -6.61 -7.41 -8.43
CA THR A 64 -8.03 -7.36 -8.05
C THR A 64 -8.92 -7.42 -9.28
N ILE A 65 -8.66 -6.61 -10.32
CA ILE A 65 -9.44 -6.65 -11.56
C ILE A 65 -9.43 -8.07 -12.14
N ALA A 66 -8.25 -8.70 -12.26
CA ALA A 66 -8.14 -10.06 -12.77
C ALA A 66 -8.87 -11.11 -11.91
N THR A 67 -8.86 -10.93 -10.60
CA THR A 67 -9.52 -11.83 -9.65
C THR A 67 -11.04 -11.70 -9.74
N VAL A 68 -11.56 -10.47 -9.79
CA VAL A 68 -13.00 -10.21 -9.90
C VAL A 68 -13.56 -10.65 -11.26
N VAL A 69 -12.82 -10.43 -12.34
CA VAL A 69 -13.22 -10.91 -13.68
C VAL A 69 -13.33 -12.45 -13.68
N LYS A 70 -12.37 -13.15 -13.07
CA LYS A 70 -12.42 -14.61 -12.95
C LYS A 70 -13.57 -15.08 -12.06
N ASP A 71 -13.78 -14.44 -10.92
CA ASP A 71 -14.89 -14.73 -10.01
C ASP A 71 -16.24 -14.58 -10.72
N CYS A 72 -16.42 -13.48 -11.45
CA CYS A 72 -17.62 -13.25 -12.24
C CYS A 72 -17.81 -14.31 -13.33
N ALA A 73 -16.75 -14.69 -14.05
CA ALA A 73 -16.83 -15.74 -15.06
C ALA A 73 -17.23 -17.10 -14.46
N VAL A 74 -16.71 -17.45 -13.28
CA VAL A 74 -17.08 -18.68 -12.55
C VAL A 74 -18.55 -18.66 -12.14
N LYS A 75 -19.05 -17.54 -11.62
CA LYS A 75 -20.46 -17.42 -11.23
C LYS A 75 -21.43 -17.56 -12.39
N TYR A 76 -21.10 -16.95 -13.54
CA TYR A 76 -21.85 -17.17 -14.77
C TYR A 76 -21.79 -18.62 -15.24
N ALA A 77 -20.63 -19.27 -15.17
CA ALA A 77 -20.49 -20.69 -15.50
C ALA A 77 -21.29 -21.60 -14.57
N ASN A 78 -21.54 -21.18 -13.33
CA ASN A 78 -22.40 -21.88 -12.37
C ASN A 78 -23.91 -21.62 -12.59
N GLY A 79 -24.30 -20.79 -13.56
CA GLY A 79 -25.70 -20.53 -13.92
C GLY A 79 -26.36 -19.39 -13.14
N GLU A 80 -25.60 -18.54 -12.43
CA GLU A 80 -26.17 -17.35 -11.79
C GLU A 80 -26.60 -16.32 -12.85
N SER A 81 -27.86 -15.87 -12.79
CA SER A 81 -28.41 -14.94 -13.80
C SER A 81 -27.99 -13.48 -13.59
N SER A 82 -27.65 -13.10 -12.36
CA SER A 82 -27.24 -11.74 -11.99
C SER A 82 -26.18 -11.75 -10.88
N PRO A 83 -24.99 -12.33 -11.12
CA PRO A 83 -23.97 -12.41 -10.08
C PRO A 83 -23.42 -11.03 -9.71
N THR A 84 -23.00 -10.89 -8.46
CA THR A 84 -22.35 -9.68 -7.94
C THR A 84 -21.01 -10.02 -7.30
N PHE A 85 -20.09 -9.07 -7.27
CA PHE A 85 -18.84 -9.18 -6.51
C PHE A 85 -18.90 -8.32 -5.25
N ALA A 86 -18.14 -8.71 -4.23
CA ALA A 86 -18.05 -7.95 -2.99
C ALA A 86 -17.35 -6.60 -3.22
N SER A 87 -17.75 -5.56 -2.49
CA SER A 87 -17.06 -4.26 -2.53
C SER A 87 -15.58 -4.44 -2.17
N VAL A 88 -14.70 -3.96 -3.03
CA VAL A 88 -13.25 -4.01 -2.80
C VAL A 88 -12.75 -2.64 -2.38
N SER A 89 -11.99 -2.59 -1.29
CA SER A 89 -11.22 -1.40 -0.89
C SER A 89 -9.75 -1.59 -1.26
N LEU A 90 -9.17 -0.59 -1.92
CA LEU A 90 -7.80 -0.59 -2.41
C LEU A 90 -7.10 0.69 -1.95
N ASP A 91 -5.94 0.56 -1.32
CA ASP A 91 -5.19 1.71 -0.83
C ASP A 91 -4.69 2.60 -2.00
N GLY A 92 -5.05 3.88 -1.96
CA GLY A 92 -4.76 4.86 -3.03
C GLY A 92 -5.76 4.86 -4.19
N TYR A 93 -6.84 4.09 -4.10
CA TYR A 93 -7.93 4.07 -5.07
C TYR A 93 -9.22 4.49 -4.36
N SER A 94 -10.00 5.38 -4.98
CA SER A 94 -11.26 5.83 -4.39
C SER A 94 -12.31 4.74 -4.51
N ASP A 95 -12.34 4.03 -5.64
CA ASP A 95 -13.42 3.13 -5.97
C ASP A 95 -12.96 1.95 -6.84
N PHE A 96 -13.66 0.83 -6.68
CA PHE A 96 -13.60 -0.34 -7.55
C PHE A 96 -15.03 -0.79 -7.91
N TRP A 97 -15.34 -0.85 -9.21
CA TRP A 97 -16.71 -1.07 -9.68
C TRP A 97 -16.75 -1.61 -11.12
N SER A 98 -17.95 -2.00 -11.53
CA SER A 98 -18.28 -2.34 -12.92
C SER A 98 -19.33 -1.39 -13.50
N LYS A 99 -19.31 -1.24 -14.83
CA LYS A 99 -20.29 -0.44 -15.59
C LYS A 99 -20.53 -0.97 -16.99
N THR A 100 -21.72 -0.71 -17.51
CA THR A 100 -22.12 -1.12 -18.87
C THR A 100 -21.51 -0.24 -19.97
N ALA A 101 -21.21 1.04 -19.68
CA ALA A 101 -20.57 1.97 -20.61
C ALA A 101 -19.66 2.99 -19.89
N ALA A 102 -18.57 3.39 -20.56
CA ALA A 102 -17.57 4.33 -20.01
C ALA A 102 -18.23 5.66 -19.56
N GLY A 103 -18.29 5.89 -18.24
CA GLY A 103 -18.86 7.12 -17.66
C GLY A 103 -20.32 7.01 -17.18
N THR A 104 -20.89 5.80 -17.14
CA THR A 104 -22.23 5.52 -16.59
C THR A 104 -22.18 5.05 -15.13
N THR A 105 -23.35 4.89 -14.49
CA THR A 105 -23.58 4.46 -13.10
C THR A 105 -22.69 3.28 -12.65
N ASN A 106 -22.01 3.48 -11.53
CA ASN A 106 -21.15 2.48 -10.91
C ASN A 106 -22.00 1.37 -10.25
N THR A 107 -21.61 0.11 -10.43
CA THR A 107 -22.29 -1.04 -9.84
C THR A 107 -21.30 -2.07 -9.30
N THR A 108 -21.79 -3.01 -8.49
CA THR A 108 -21.06 -4.21 -8.05
C THR A 108 -21.53 -5.47 -8.79
N ALA A 109 -22.17 -5.31 -9.94
CA ALA A 109 -22.66 -6.42 -10.74
C ALA A 109 -21.53 -7.03 -11.58
N CYS A 110 -21.49 -8.34 -11.67
CA CYS A 110 -20.79 -8.98 -12.78
C CYS A 110 -21.55 -8.64 -14.07
N LEU A 111 -20.81 -8.24 -15.11
CA LEU A 111 -21.39 -7.84 -16.39
C LEU A 111 -20.82 -8.75 -17.48
N GLU A 112 -21.65 -9.16 -18.45
CA GLU A 112 -21.17 -9.87 -19.65
C GLU A 112 -20.56 -8.90 -20.66
N THR A 113 -21.04 -7.65 -20.68
CA THR A 113 -20.53 -6.56 -21.50
C THR A 113 -20.41 -5.30 -20.66
N GLY A 114 -19.24 -4.65 -20.71
CA GLY A 114 -18.98 -3.45 -19.93
C GLY A 114 -17.51 -3.31 -19.56
N PHE A 115 -17.26 -2.64 -18.44
CA PHE A 115 -15.94 -2.35 -17.93
C PHE A 115 -15.86 -2.66 -16.44
N PHE A 116 -14.70 -3.12 -15.99
CA PHE A 116 -14.26 -3.06 -14.59
C PHE A 116 -13.24 -1.93 -14.44
N GLU A 117 -13.40 -1.12 -13.40
CA GLU A 117 -12.52 0.01 -13.16
C GLU A 117 -12.02 0.06 -11.73
N ALA A 118 -10.72 0.31 -11.58
CA ALA A 118 -10.10 0.74 -10.34
C ALA A 118 -9.68 2.19 -10.52
N VAL A 119 -10.40 3.10 -9.85
CA VAL A 119 -10.23 4.55 -10.01
C VAL A 119 -9.24 5.06 -8.97
N ALA A 120 -8.14 5.65 -9.43
CA ALA A 120 -7.14 6.23 -8.54
C ALA A 120 -7.71 7.45 -7.82
N THR A 121 -7.44 7.59 -6.52
CA THR A 121 -7.84 8.77 -5.76
C THR A 121 -7.15 10.04 -6.28
N ASP A 122 -5.89 9.91 -6.71
CA ASP A 122 -5.11 10.97 -7.34
C ASP A 122 -4.41 10.43 -8.59
N THR A 123 -4.92 10.84 -9.76
CA THR A 123 -4.43 10.40 -11.07
C THR A 123 -3.05 10.96 -11.44
N ALA A 124 -2.53 11.94 -10.70
CA ALA A 124 -1.15 12.40 -10.84
C ALA A 124 -0.16 11.47 -10.11
N VAL A 125 -0.63 10.68 -9.14
CA VAL A 125 0.21 9.82 -8.29
C VAL A 125 0.07 8.34 -8.64
N LEU A 126 -1.15 7.89 -8.93
CA LEU A 126 -1.48 6.51 -9.27
C LEU A 126 -2.33 6.42 -10.55
N PRO A 127 -2.21 5.34 -11.34
CA PRO A 127 -3.03 5.12 -12.52
C PRO A 127 -4.45 4.65 -12.21
N THR A 128 -5.39 5.10 -13.02
CA THR A 128 -6.71 4.46 -13.14
C THR A 128 -6.62 3.32 -14.14
N PHE A 129 -7.09 2.14 -13.73
CA PHE A 129 -7.10 0.94 -14.55
C PHE A 129 -8.51 0.61 -14.99
N VAL A 130 -8.66 0.28 -16.28
CA VAL A 130 -9.93 -0.07 -16.88
C VAL A 130 -9.76 -1.34 -17.71
N TYR A 131 -10.62 -2.31 -17.48
CA TYR A 131 -10.70 -3.55 -18.23
C TYR A 131 -12.06 -3.65 -18.93
N ASN A 132 -12.05 -3.73 -20.25
CA ASN A 132 -13.24 -3.92 -21.06
C ASN A 132 -13.53 -5.43 -21.19
N ILE A 133 -14.70 -5.84 -20.73
CA ILE A 133 -15.11 -7.24 -20.64
C ILE A 133 -15.45 -7.80 -22.03
N GLY A 134 -16.08 -7.00 -22.89
CA GLY A 134 -16.52 -7.44 -24.22
C GLY A 134 -15.38 -7.58 -25.23
N THR A 135 -14.30 -6.82 -25.07
CA THR A 135 -13.14 -6.84 -25.99
C THR A 135 -11.87 -7.41 -25.36
N GLY A 136 -11.85 -7.61 -24.04
CA GLY A 136 -10.65 -7.94 -23.28
C GLY A 136 -9.61 -6.81 -23.21
N ALA A 137 -9.93 -5.62 -23.73
CA ALA A 137 -9.00 -4.50 -23.78
C ALA A 137 -8.67 -3.97 -22.37
N LYS A 138 -7.38 -3.81 -22.10
CA LYS A 138 -6.83 -3.25 -20.87
C LYS A 138 -6.35 -1.84 -21.17
N THR A 139 -6.79 -0.86 -20.39
CA THR A 139 -6.36 0.54 -20.52
C THR A 139 -5.94 1.12 -19.18
N CYS A 140 -4.90 1.95 -19.20
CA CYS A 140 -4.33 2.62 -18.06
C CYS A 140 -4.29 4.12 -18.32
N SER A 141 -4.70 4.95 -17.36
CA SER A 141 -4.67 6.41 -17.52
C SER A 141 -4.15 7.12 -16.26
N MET A 142 -3.31 8.14 -16.47
CA MET A 142 -2.74 9.03 -15.43
C MET A 142 -2.69 10.46 -15.94
N THR A 143 -2.93 11.42 -15.07
CA THR A 143 -2.77 12.85 -15.38
C THR A 143 -1.27 13.18 -15.47
N GLY A 144 -0.85 13.79 -16.58
CA GLY A 144 0.53 14.25 -16.76
C GLY A 144 1.55 13.20 -17.21
N SER A 145 1.14 12.00 -17.63
CA SER A 145 2.03 11.07 -18.37
C SER A 145 1.80 11.15 -19.88
N PRO A 146 2.58 11.94 -20.65
CA PRO A 146 2.51 11.94 -22.11
C PRO A 146 3.36 10.83 -22.75
N THR A 147 4.14 10.07 -21.99
CA THR A 147 5.01 9.01 -22.52
C THR A 147 4.71 7.66 -21.86
N ALA A 148 4.55 6.62 -22.67
CA ALA A 148 4.28 5.25 -22.22
C ALA A 148 5.28 4.72 -21.17
N ALA A 149 6.49 5.28 -21.13
CA ALA A 149 7.55 4.94 -20.16
C ALA A 149 7.22 5.38 -18.72
N ALA A 150 6.63 6.58 -18.53
CA ALA A 150 6.26 7.07 -17.20
C ALA A 150 5.06 6.29 -16.62
N ALA A 151 4.10 5.93 -17.47
CA ALA A 151 2.99 5.06 -17.11
C ALA A 151 3.46 3.64 -16.77
N ALA A 152 4.41 3.07 -17.53
CA ALA A 152 4.97 1.74 -17.28
C ALA A 152 5.70 1.64 -15.93
N ALA A 153 6.36 2.73 -15.49
CA ALA A 153 7.07 2.78 -14.21
C ALA A 153 6.12 2.68 -12.99
N VAL A 154 4.85 3.07 -13.13
CA VAL A 154 3.84 3.05 -12.06
C VAL A 154 2.88 1.85 -12.20
N GLY A 155 3.18 0.88 -13.06
CA GLY A 155 2.41 -0.36 -13.17
C GLY A 155 1.47 -0.46 -14.38
N CYS A 156 1.47 0.50 -15.30
CA CYS A 156 0.69 0.39 -16.54
C CYS A 156 1.29 -0.54 -17.60
N LYS A 157 2.42 -1.22 -17.34
CA LYS A 157 3.12 -2.00 -18.38
C LYS A 157 2.25 -3.08 -19.05
N ASP A 158 1.30 -3.65 -18.31
CA ASP A 158 0.37 -4.69 -18.81
C ASP A 158 -0.99 -4.13 -19.27
N PHE A 159 -1.21 -2.82 -19.10
CA PHE A 159 -2.45 -2.09 -19.40
C PHE A 159 -2.25 -0.94 -20.42
N ALA A 160 -1.04 -0.73 -20.92
CA ALA A 160 -0.73 0.31 -21.91
C ALA A 160 -0.98 -0.22 -23.33
N SER A 161 -2.16 0.09 -23.88
CA SER A 161 -2.51 0.06 -25.31
C SER A 161 -1.78 -0.99 -26.17
N GLY A 162 -2.21 -2.24 -26.09
CA GLY A 162 -1.77 -3.25 -27.05
C GLY A 162 -1.86 -4.69 -26.54
N ALA A 163 -2.91 -5.38 -26.95
CA ALA A 163 -2.96 -6.84 -27.18
C ALA A 163 -2.10 -7.72 -26.23
N GLY A 164 -2.47 -7.78 -24.96
CA GLY A 164 -2.01 -8.82 -24.03
C GLY A 164 -3.16 -9.78 -23.72
N VAL A 165 -3.47 -10.65 -24.68
CA VAL A 165 -4.31 -11.85 -24.49
C VAL A 165 -3.58 -12.76 -23.49
N TRP A 166 -4.29 -13.23 -22.48
CA TRP A 166 -3.79 -14.23 -21.53
C TRP A 166 -3.68 -15.59 -22.22
#